data_AF-A0A0F9GTS3-F1
#
_entry.id   AF-A0A0F9GTS3-F1
#
_cell.length_a   1.000
_cell.length_b   1.000
_cell.length_c   1.000
_cell.angle_alpha   90.00
_cell.angle_beta   90.00
_cell.angle_gamma   90.00
#
_symmetry.space_group_name_H-M   'P 1'
#
loop_
_entity.id
_entity.type
_entity.pdbx_description
1 polymer ?
#
loop_
_entity_poly.entity_id
_entity_poly.type
_entity_poly.pdbx_seq_one_letter_code
_entity_poly.pdbx_strand_id
1 'polypeptide(L)'
;MNQEIRCNLCGLCQTANWVRVDSRGAEAPDFFFIGEAPGPEEDRQGQPFIGPAGNKLMELIQRSGIDLNQCRFGNIVRCIPRDEPYGPFRQPKPSEVTACSSHLFTDILQHKPKIIIPVGKPAFKALTGNGMAITKARGSLFRNAGLFSNDWFGYDFDLWRYQYCTKVPVDPNDSVDPVFQPTFPQFSEEWHAQRVLAEDFGYSKPDYTMLPIVHPSYILRGAMEYEAITVQDLGLAQRVASGESWFTDKDYQIINTEAELRAYVEEILQAFRSGECDRISVDLETTHSPDKDTIHLIPYYSWSRILAVAISHKPNHGRVILAQHKDSVFNNPVGLKVLIGEMTRLLSEIPVVNHNIAFDANVLLARWGVKIEHVYGDTMLMHHLCFPKLYSHGLDFIGAQYLGTGGHKADMDAALEALPEEHRSMENVGLETLGSYAAGDADITRQLSYVLEEEMVRVGVSQA
;
A
#
# COMPACT_ATOMS: atom_id res chain seq x y z
N MET A 1 -22.21 23.82 29.38
CA MET A 1 -23.02 24.32 28.26
C MET A 1 -22.10 24.48 27.06
N ASN A 2 -22.27 23.63 26.05
CA ASN A 2 -21.90 23.92 24.66
C ASN A 2 -22.87 23.07 23.83
N GLN A 3 -24.09 23.58 23.74
CA GLN A 3 -25.24 22.98 23.07
C GLN A 3 -25.58 23.77 21.80
N GLU A 4 -24.61 24.43 21.20
CA GLU A 4 -24.82 25.28 20.03
C GLU A 4 -24.22 24.62 18.80
N ILE A 5 -25.11 24.38 17.83
CA ILE A 5 -24.97 23.65 16.56
C ILE A 5 -25.09 22.12 16.70
N ARG A 6 -26.34 21.62 16.83
CA ARG A 6 -26.65 20.20 16.60
C ARG A 6 -26.62 19.93 15.09
N CYS A 7 -25.68 19.11 14.64
CA CYS A 7 -25.65 18.63 13.25
C CYS A 7 -26.96 17.90 12.91
N ASN A 8 -27.56 18.23 11.77
CA ASN A 8 -28.79 17.64 11.24
C ASN A 8 -28.62 17.13 9.79
N LEU A 9 -27.37 16.93 9.33
CA LEU A 9 -27.06 16.54 7.96
C LEU A 9 -27.60 15.15 7.58
N CYS A 10 -27.87 14.27 8.57
CA CYS A 10 -28.47 12.96 8.35
C CYS A 10 -29.29 12.50 9.56
N GLY A 11 -30.06 11.42 9.41
CA GLY A 11 -30.94 10.90 10.46
C GLY A 11 -30.24 10.34 11.71
N LEU A 12 -28.93 10.10 11.66
CA LEU A 12 -28.19 9.52 12.79
C LEU A 12 -28.18 10.42 14.04
N CYS A 13 -28.37 11.73 13.88
CA CYS A 13 -28.47 12.64 15.02
C CYS A 13 -29.71 12.41 15.90
N GLN A 14 -30.72 11.68 15.39
CA GLN A 14 -31.97 11.41 16.11
C GLN A 14 -31.84 10.26 17.12
N THR A 15 -30.88 9.36 16.92
CA THR A 15 -30.69 8.16 17.74
C THR A 15 -29.41 8.19 18.58
N ALA A 16 -28.52 9.16 18.33
CA ALA A 16 -27.27 9.36 19.07
C ALA A 16 -27.48 10.07 20.41
N ASN A 17 -26.74 9.65 21.44
CA ASN A 17 -26.66 10.38 22.70
C ASN A 17 -25.75 11.62 22.57
N TRP A 18 -24.67 11.48 21.79
CA TRP A 18 -23.79 12.59 21.44
C TRP A 18 -23.89 12.88 19.95
N VAL A 19 -24.59 13.96 19.62
CA VAL A 19 -24.70 14.42 18.24
C VAL A 19 -23.36 15.01 17.81
N ARG A 20 -22.72 14.35 16.84
CA ARG A 20 -21.43 14.73 16.24
C ARG A 20 -20.25 14.60 17.22
N VAL A 21 -19.72 13.39 17.31
CA VAL A 21 -18.43 13.09 17.97
C VAL A 21 -17.30 13.65 17.11
N ASP A 22 -16.80 14.83 17.51
CA ASP A 22 -15.74 15.55 16.80
C ASP A 22 -14.40 14.79 16.83
N SER A 23 -13.53 15.08 15.86
CA SER A 23 -12.17 14.52 15.87
C SER A 23 -11.39 15.07 17.07
N ARG A 24 -10.42 14.29 17.56
CA ARG A 24 -9.53 14.70 18.65
C ARG A 24 -8.08 14.36 18.35
N GLY A 25 -7.16 15.04 19.04
CA GLY A 25 -5.73 14.78 18.97
C GLY A 25 -4.97 16.03 18.52
N ALA A 26 -3.82 15.83 17.89
CA ALA A 26 -2.94 16.92 17.48
C ALA A 26 -3.63 17.88 16.48
N GLU A 27 -3.29 19.17 16.57
CA GLU A 27 -3.75 20.20 15.64
C GLU A 27 -2.93 20.21 14.33
N ALA A 28 -1.69 19.74 14.38
CA ALA A 28 -0.83 19.47 13.23
C ALA A 28 -0.32 18.02 13.32
N PRO A 29 -1.20 17.02 13.10
CA PRO A 29 -0.85 15.62 13.21
C PRO A 29 0.06 15.17 12.07
N ASP A 30 0.98 14.24 12.35
CA ASP A 30 1.63 13.46 11.29
C ASP A 30 0.68 12.35 10.82
N PHE A 31 -0.15 11.81 11.72
CA PHE A 31 -1.02 10.66 11.46
C PHE A 31 -2.48 10.98 11.78
N PHE A 32 -3.40 10.79 10.83
CA PHE A 32 -4.83 10.87 11.07
C PHE A 32 -5.50 9.50 10.94
N PHE A 33 -5.85 8.89 12.07
CA PHE A 33 -6.58 7.63 12.16
C PHE A 33 -8.08 7.86 11.97
N ILE A 34 -8.67 7.18 10.99
CA ILE A 34 -10.07 7.35 10.62
C ILE A 34 -10.78 6.01 10.70
N GLY A 35 -11.73 5.88 11.63
CA GLY A 35 -12.59 4.71 11.79
C GLY A 35 -13.93 4.81 11.07
N GLU A 36 -14.77 3.80 11.25
CA GLU A 36 -16.11 3.73 10.64
C GLU A 36 -17.10 4.69 11.32
N ALA A 37 -17.32 4.50 12.63
CA ALA A 37 -18.33 5.23 13.38
C ALA A 37 -18.02 5.19 14.89
N PRO A 38 -18.61 6.10 15.71
CA PRO A 38 -18.61 5.99 17.16
C PRO A 38 -19.25 4.67 17.63
N GLY A 39 -18.63 4.01 18.60
CA GLY A 39 -19.25 2.96 19.39
C GLY A 39 -20.06 3.53 20.56
N PRO A 40 -20.69 2.67 21.38
CA PRO A 40 -21.54 3.13 22.49
C PRO A 40 -20.82 3.99 23.51
N GLU A 41 -19.53 3.74 23.74
CA GLU A 41 -18.76 4.51 24.71
C GLU A 41 -18.38 5.88 24.13
N GLU A 42 -17.97 5.92 22.86
CA GLU A 42 -17.72 7.15 22.12
C GLU A 42 -18.98 8.04 22.05
N ASP A 43 -20.15 7.45 21.78
CA ASP A 43 -21.45 8.13 21.76
C ASP A 43 -21.89 8.64 23.14
N ARG A 44 -21.41 8.03 24.22
CA ARG A 44 -21.70 8.49 25.58
C ARG A 44 -20.79 9.64 26.01
N GLN A 45 -19.51 9.58 25.65
CA GLN A 45 -18.50 10.53 26.13
C GLN A 45 -18.14 11.63 25.13
N GLY A 46 -18.55 11.51 23.87
CA GLY A 46 -18.24 12.50 22.84
C GLY A 46 -16.80 12.47 22.34
N GLN A 47 -16.10 11.34 22.47
CA GLN A 47 -14.70 11.20 22.03
C GLN A 47 -14.51 9.94 21.20
N PRO A 48 -13.82 9.99 20.05
CA PRO A 48 -13.58 8.81 19.23
C PRO A 48 -12.44 7.93 19.79
N PHE A 49 -12.49 6.63 19.48
CA PHE A 49 -11.49 5.62 19.87
C PHE A 49 -11.19 5.58 21.38
N ILE A 50 -12.23 5.43 22.21
CA ILE A 50 -12.09 5.25 23.67
C ILE A 50 -12.63 3.92 24.17
N GLY A 51 -13.37 3.19 23.32
CA GLY A 51 -13.82 1.83 23.58
C GLY A 51 -12.69 0.80 23.45
N PRO A 52 -13.00 -0.50 23.60
CA PRO A 52 -11.99 -1.58 23.59
C PRO A 52 -11.11 -1.60 22.35
N ALA A 53 -11.68 -1.40 21.16
CA ALA A 53 -10.92 -1.35 19.92
C ALA A 53 -10.03 -0.09 19.83
N GLY A 54 -10.49 1.03 20.37
CA GLY A 54 -9.69 2.26 20.48
C GLY A 54 -8.50 2.08 21.42
N ASN A 55 -8.71 1.49 22.59
CA ASN A 55 -7.63 1.21 23.53
C ASN A 55 -6.59 0.26 22.93
N LYS A 56 -7.02 -0.79 22.21
CA LYS A 56 -6.09 -1.67 21.49
C LYS A 56 -5.34 -0.92 20.40
N LEU A 57 -5.99 -0.01 19.67
CA LEU A 57 -5.28 0.83 18.69
C LEU A 57 -4.17 1.67 19.34
N MET A 58 -4.46 2.32 20.47
CA MET A 58 -3.45 3.14 21.18
C MET A 58 -2.24 2.32 21.60
N GLU A 59 -2.45 1.10 22.11
CA GLU A 59 -1.37 0.16 22.44
C GLU A 59 -0.50 -0.17 21.21
N LEU A 60 -1.12 -0.45 20.07
CA LEU A 60 -0.40 -0.78 18.82
C LEU A 60 0.40 0.41 18.29
N ILE A 61 -0.15 1.63 18.36
CA ILE A 61 0.53 2.87 17.96
C ILE A 61 1.78 3.10 18.82
N GLN A 62 1.66 2.94 20.13
CA GLN A 62 2.81 3.10 21.03
C GLN A 62 3.89 2.05 20.76
N ARG A 63 3.49 0.81 20.51
CA ARG A 63 4.41 -0.30 20.18
C ARG A 63 5.12 -0.13 18.84
N SER A 64 4.51 0.59 17.90
CA SER A 64 5.18 0.93 16.63
C SER A 64 6.14 2.11 16.75
N GLY A 65 6.27 2.72 17.92
CA GLY A 65 7.14 3.88 18.14
C GLY A 65 6.55 5.22 17.71
N ILE A 66 5.27 5.28 17.34
CA ILE A 66 4.59 6.53 17.00
C ILE A 66 4.19 7.25 18.29
N ASP A 67 4.51 8.54 18.39
CA ASP A 67 4.05 9.39 19.47
C ASP A 67 2.56 9.73 19.29
N LEU A 68 1.73 9.37 20.28
CA LEU A 68 0.30 9.68 20.29
C LEU A 68 0.01 11.20 20.21
N ASN A 69 0.96 12.05 20.62
CA ASN A 69 0.83 13.51 20.48
C ASN A 69 0.94 14.01 19.04
N GLN A 70 1.35 13.15 18.11
CA GLN A 70 1.38 13.41 16.66
C GLN A 70 0.15 12.82 15.95
N CYS A 71 -0.78 12.22 16.70
CA CYS A 71 -1.94 11.54 16.14
C CYS A 71 -3.20 12.38 16.28
N ARG A 72 -4.06 12.29 15.26
CA ARG A 72 -5.46 12.71 15.30
C ARG A 72 -6.37 11.51 15.03
N PHE A 73 -7.57 11.53 15.59
CA PHE A 73 -8.52 10.42 15.59
C PHE A 73 -9.91 10.92 15.24
N GLY A 74 -10.58 10.25 14.30
CA GLY A 74 -11.91 10.62 13.81
C GLY A 74 -12.62 9.47 13.12
N ASN A 75 -13.82 9.70 12.61
CA ASN A 75 -14.62 8.67 11.93
C ASN A 75 -15.26 9.22 10.65
N ILE A 76 -15.57 8.34 9.70
CA ILE A 76 -16.28 8.70 8.46
C ILE A 76 -17.73 9.10 8.70
N VAL A 77 -18.38 8.58 9.75
CA VAL A 77 -19.61 9.14 10.31
C VAL A 77 -19.39 9.56 11.76
N ARG A 78 -20.04 10.64 12.20
CA ARG A 78 -19.82 11.26 13.51
C ARG A 78 -20.87 10.92 14.56
N CYS A 79 -21.89 10.15 14.18
CA CYS A 79 -22.95 9.70 15.07
C CYS A 79 -23.04 8.18 15.01
N ILE A 80 -23.54 7.57 16.08
CA ILE A 80 -23.66 6.13 16.17
C ILE A 80 -24.73 5.58 15.21
N PRO A 81 -24.42 4.59 14.36
CA PRO A 81 -25.37 4.05 13.39
C PRO A 81 -26.35 3.06 14.03
N ARG A 82 -27.54 3.56 14.39
CA ARG A 82 -28.71 2.78 14.86
C ARG A 82 -29.98 3.29 14.19
N ASP A 83 -30.92 2.39 13.89
CA ASP A 83 -32.22 2.77 13.34
C ASP A 83 -33.19 3.27 14.42
N GLU A 84 -32.99 2.90 15.69
CA GLU A 84 -33.80 3.33 16.83
C GLU A 84 -32.90 3.69 18.04
N PRO A 85 -33.34 4.60 18.94
CA PRO A 85 -32.61 4.89 20.17
C PRO A 85 -32.37 3.62 20.99
N TYR A 86 -31.13 3.41 21.43
CA TYR A 86 -30.69 2.21 22.17
C TYR A 86 -30.80 0.87 21.41
N GLY A 87 -31.13 0.86 20.11
CA GLY A 87 -31.18 -0.34 19.26
C GLY A 87 -29.82 -0.94 18.86
N PRO A 88 -29.76 -2.05 18.11
CA PRO A 88 -28.50 -2.66 17.70
C PRO A 88 -27.66 -1.77 16.78
N PHE A 89 -26.33 -1.93 16.85
CA PHE A 89 -25.41 -1.28 15.91
C PHE A 89 -25.51 -1.89 14.52
N ARG A 90 -25.42 -1.04 13.51
CA ARG A 90 -25.29 -1.46 12.11
C ARG A 90 -24.15 -0.72 11.43
N GLN A 91 -23.84 -1.10 10.20
CA GLN A 91 -22.98 -0.28 9.35
C GLN A 91 -23.71 1.01 8.94
N PRO A 92 -22.98 2.13 8.74
CA PRO A 92 -23.56 3.35 8.21
C PRO A 92 -24.00 3.12 6.76
N LYS A 93 -25.15 3.70 6.40
CA LYS A 93 -25.66 3.69 5.03
C LYS A 93 -24.77 4.59 4.16
N PRO A 94 -24.62 4.32 2.86
CA PRO A 94 -23.86 5.19 1.96
C PRO A 94 -24.29 6.66 2.04
N SER A 95 -25.59 6.94 2.13
CA SER A 95 -26.12 8.30 2.29
C SER A 95 -25.69 8.97 3.59
N GLU A 96 -25.53 8.21 4.68
CA GLU A 96 -25.05 8.74 5.97
C GLU A 96 -23.55 9.08 5.90
N VAL A 97 -22.75 8.24 5.24
CA VAL A 97 -21.33 8.51 4.97
C VAL A 97 -21.18 9.75 4.10
N THR A 98 -21.94 9.85 3.00
CA THR A 98 -21.92 11.01 2.10
C THR A 98 -22.30 12.29 2.83
N ALA A 99 -23.39 12.29 3.60
CA ALA A 99 -23.84 13.46 4.35
C ALA A 99 -22.83 13.92 5.41
N CYS A 100 -22.11 12.99 6.04
CA CYS A 100 -21.14 13.30 7.10
C CYS A 100 -19.74 13.64 6.58
N SER A 101 -19.47 13.39 5.28
CA SER A 101 -18.15 13.52 4.66
C SER A 101 -17.57 14.94 4.77
N SER A 102 -18.42 15.98 4.76
CA SER A 102 -18.00 17.38 4.87
C SER A 102 -17.24 17.68 6.18
N HIS A 103 -17.63 17.04 7.28
CA HIS A 103 -16.92 17.17 8.56
C HIS A 103 -15.52 16.57 8.49
N LEU A 104 -15.39 15.36 7.93
CA LEU A 104 -14.11 14.70 7.79
C LEU A 104 -13.17 15.44 6.84
N PHE A 105 -13.71 15.94 5.72
CA PHE A 105 -12.94 16.72 4.77
C PHE A 105 -12.41 18.02 5.39
N THR A 106 -13.24 18.70 6.18
CA THR A 106 -12.84 19.89 6.93
C THR A 106 -11.68 19.58 7.87
N ASP A 107 -11.75 18.48 8.62
CA ASP A 107 -10.65 18.07 9.49
C ASP A 107 -9.36 17.81 8.70
N ILE A 108 -9.44 17.09 7.57
CA ILE A 108 -8.26 16.77 6.74
C ILE A 108 -7.62 18.05 6.20
N LEU A 109 -8.42 18.98 5.66
CA LEU A 109 -7.91 20.26 5.12
C LEU A 109 -7.35 21.18 6.20
N GLN A 110 -7.98 21.22 7.36
CA GLN A 110 -7.58 22.07 8.48
C GLN A 110 -6.28 21.58 9.10
N HIS A 111 -6.16 20.27 9.32
CA HIS A 111 -5.05 19.69 10.08
C HIS A 111 -3.91 19.16 9.21
N LYS A 112 -4.14 18.96 7.91
CA LYS A 112 -3.12 18.60 6.90
C LYS A 112 -2.20 17.45 7.36
N PRO A 113 -2.74 16.27 7.70
CA PRO A 113 -1.92 15.15 8.13
C PRO A 113 -0.95 14.73 7.04
N LYS A 114 0.27 14.30 7.43
CA LYS A 114 1.23 13.69 6.49
C LYS A 114 0.70 12.37 5.94
N ILE A 115 0.12 11.54 6.82
CA ILE A 115 -0.45 10.24 6.47
C ILE A 115 -1.85 10.10 7.06
N ILE A 116 -2.77 9.65 6.22
CA ILE A 116 -4.11 9.24 6.63
C ILE A 116 -4.12 7.71 6.82
N ILE A 117 -4.64 7.25 7.95
CA ILE A 117 -4.68 5.82 8.31
C ILE A 117 -6.14 5.36 8.41
N PRO A 118 -6.71 4.82 7.31
CA PRO A 118 -8.02 4.17 7.37
C PRO A 118 -7.98 2.92 8.26
N VAL A 119 -8.81 2.90 9.30
CA VAL A 119 -8.90 1.79 10.26
C VAL A 119 -10.04 0.85 9.86
N GLY A 120 -9.73 -0.19 9.08
CA GLY A 120 -10.69 -1.16 8.59
C GLY A 120 -11.28 -0.86 7.21
N LYS A 121 -12.01 -1.86 6.67
CA LYS A 121 -12.59 -1.81 5.31
C LYS A 121 -13.57 -0.63 5.09
N PRO A 122 -14.49 -0.31 6.02
CA PRO A 122 -15.47 0.77 5.77
C PRO A 122 -14.80 2.13 5.63
N ALA A 123 -13.85 2.46 6.52
CA ALA A 123 -13.06 3.69 6.41
C ALA A 123 -12.22 3.73 5.14
N PHE A 124 -11.54 2.63 4.80
CA PHE A 124 -10.77 2.53 3.56
C PHE A 124 -11.62 2.72 2.32
N LYS A 125 -12.76 2.02 2.21
CA LYS A 125 -13.68 2.11 1.09
C LYS A 125 -14.26 3.52 0.94
N ALA A 126 -14.62 4.15 2.06
CA ALA A 126 -15.05 5.53 2.05
C ALA A 126 -13.93 6.41 1.47
N LEU A 127 -12.78 6.45 2.12
CA LEU A 127 -11.68 7.35 1.77
C LEU A 127 -11.01 7.10 0.42
N THR A 128 -11.21 5.95 -0.21
CA THR A 128 -10.53 5.60 -1.48
C THR A 128 -11.48 5.23 -2.62
N GLY A 129 -12.77 5.07 -2.36
CA GLY A 129 -13.72 4.43 -3.28
C GLY A 129 -13.41 2.95 -3.57
N ASN A 130 -12.32 2.40 -3.03
CA ASN A 130 -11.83 1.08 -3.37
C ASN A 130 -12.55 0.00 -2.55
N GLY A 131 -13.16 -0.96 -3.24
CA GLY A 131 -13.89 -2.08 -2.64
C GLY A 131 -13.01 -3.22 -2.13
N MET A 132 -11.68 -3.12 -2.29
CA MET A 132 -10.70 -4.14 -1.90
C MET A 132 -10.88 -4.57 -0.45
N ALA A 133 -10.68 -5.87 -0.20
CA ALA A 133 -10.68 -6.39 1.16
C ALA A 133 -9.54 -5.76 1.98
N ILE A 134 -9.80 -5.38 3.23
CA ILE A 134 -8.80 -4.72 4.06
C ILE A 134 -7.54 -5.58 4.27
N THR A 135 -7.69 -6.90 4.26
CA THR A 135 -6.58 -7.87 4.35
C THR A 135 -5.63 -7.80 3.16
N LYS A 136 -6.08 -7.29 2.01
CA LYS A 136 -5.26 -7.05 0.81
C LYS A 136 -4.73 -5.62 0.74
N ALA A 137 -5.50 -4.67 1.26
CA ALA A 137 -5.15 -3.24 1.20
C ALA A 137 -4.13 -2.84 2.27
N ARG A 138 -4.15 -3.48 3.44
CA ARG A 138 -3.27 -3.13 4.56
C ARG A 138 -1.79 -3.20 4.20
N GLY A 139 -0.99 -2.32 4.79
CA GLY A 139 0.46 -2.29 4.57
C GLY A 139 0.91 -1.76 3.21
N SER A 140 -0.02 -1.26 2.39
CA SER A 140 0.27 -0.64 1.10
C SER A 140 0.04 0.87 1.16
N LEU A 141 0.87 1.61 0.42
CA LEU A 141 0.71 3.05 0.27
C LEU A 141 -0.25 3.36 -0.88
N PHE A 142 -1.22 4.22 -0.61
CA PHE A 142 -2.15 4.74 -1.60
C PHE A 142 -1.95 6.25 -1.70
N ARG A 143 -1.43 6.73 -2.83
CA ARG A 143 -1.29 8.16 -3.11
C ARG A 143 -2.50 8.66 -3.87
N ASN A 144 -3.13 9.74 -3.39
CA ASN A 144 -4.27 10.39 -4.03
C ASN A 144 -5.46 9.48 -4.37
N ALA A 145 -5.49 8.29 -3.79
CA ALA A 145 -6.52 7.29 -4.06
C ALA A 145 -7.84 7.77 -3.48
N GLY A 146 -8.74 8.14 -4.38
CA GLY A 146 -10.19 8.22 -4.16
C GLY A 146 -10.71 8.82 -2.86
N LEU A 147 -10.15 9.94 -2.40
CA LEU A 147 -10.72 10.80 -1.35
C LEU A 147 -12.16 11.30 -1.64
N PHE A 148 -12.79 10.85 -2.73
CA PHE A 148 -14.05 10.10 -2.91
C PHE A 148 -14.28 10.07 -4.45
N SER A 149 -14.18 8.93 -5.15
CA SER A 149 -13.92 8.83 -6.61
C SER A 149 -14.95 9.51 -7.55
N ASN A 150 -14.44 10.21 -8.58
CA ASN A 150 -15.06 10.83 -9.79
C ASN A 150 -16.19 11.86 -9.65
N ASP A 151 -16.78 12.02 -8.46
CA ASP A 151 -17.68 13.13 -8.13
C ASP A 151 -17.04 13.97 -7.02
N TRP A 152 -16.02 14.75 -7.39
CA TRP A 152 -15.30 15.70 -6.54
C TRP A 152 -16.23 16.65 -5.75
N PHE A 153 -17.49 16.76 -6.18
CA PHE A 153 -18.56 17.63 -5.67
C PHE A 153 -19.93 16.93 -5.57
N GLY A 154 -20.03 15.84 -4.81
CA GLY A 154 -21.36 15.45 -4.27
C GLY A 154 -21.99 16.54 -3.39
N TYR A 155 -21.15 17.46 -2.91
CA TYR A 155 -21.53 18.80 -2.46
C TYR A 155 -20.88 19.79 -3.41
N ASP A 156 -21.67 20.67 -4.02
CA ASP A 156 -21.15 21.85 -4.69
C ASP A 156 -20.16 22.60 -3.76
N PHE A 157 -18.95 22.91 -4.25
CA PHE A 157 -17.94 23.64 -3.48
C PHE A 157 -18.50 24.97 -3.00
N ASP A 158 -19.37 25.59 -3.79
CA ASP A 158 -20.04 26.83 -3.42
C ASP A 158 -21.04 26.59 -2.28
N LEU A 159 -21.64 25.40 -2.17
CA LEU A 159 -22.43 24.98 -1.00
C LEU A 159 -21.58 24.83 0.27
N TRP A 160 -20.40 24.22 0.17
CA TRP A 160 -19.45 24.13 1.30
C TRP A 160 -18.94 25.53 1.71
N ARG A 161 -18.60 26.37 0.73
CA ARG A 161 -18.22 27.77 0.92
C ARG A 161 -19.36 28.59 1.52
N TYR A 162 -20.61 28.39 1.09
CA TYR A 162 -21.79 29.07 1.62
C TYR A 162 -22.13 28.62 3.05
N GLN A 163 -21.96 27.34 3.38
CA GLN A 163 -22.24 26.85 4.73
C GLN A 163 -21.15 27.23 5.75
N TYR A 164 -19.89 27.35 5.33
CA TYR A 164 -18.76 27.48 6.27
C TYR A 164 -17.89 28.73 6.11
N CYS A 165 -17.77 29.30 4.90
CA CYS A 165 -16.96 30.50 4.67
C CYS A 165 -17.76 31.80 4.81
N THR A 166 -19.08 31.78 4.69
CA THR A 166 -19.93 32.93 5.03
C THR A 166 -20.42 32.82 6.47
N LYS A 167 -19.59 33.25 7.43
CA LYS A 167 -20.13 33.82 8.68
C LYS A 167 -20.90 35.09 8.31
N VAL A 168 -22.17 34.96 7.92
CA VAL A 168 -23.07 36.12 7.89
C VAL A 168 -23.25 36.53 9.37
N PRO A 169 -22.93 37.77 9.76
CA PRO A 169 -23.22 38.22 11.12
C PRO A 169 -24.75 38.17 11.29
N VAL A 170 -25.22 37.41 12.28
CA VAL A 170 -26.63 37.45 12.67
C VAL A 170 -26.84 38.82 13.33
N ASP A 171 -27.69 39.67 12.74
CA ASP A 171 -28.13 40.91 13.38
C ASP A 171 -28.86 40.54 14.68
N PRO A 172 -28.44 41.04 15.85
CA PRO A 172 -29.06 40.72 17.13
C PRO A 172 -30.53 41.20 17.25
N ASN A 173 -31.06 41.96 16.28
CA ASN A 173 -32.46 42.38 16.25
C ASN A 173 -33.38 41.53 15.38
N ASP A 174 -32.88 40.53 14.64
CA ASP A 174 -33.75 39.65 13.84
C ASP A 174 -34.40 38.59 14.73
N SER A 175 -35.71 38.73 14.94
CA SER A 175 -36.53 37.80 15.70
C SER A 175 -36.57 36.43 15.03
N VAL A 176 -36.06 35.42 15.73
CA VAL A 176 -36.00 34.02 15.27
C VAL A 176 -37.42 33.45 15.11
N ASP A 177 -37.79 33.09 13.88
CA ASP A 177 -39.00 32.32 13.58
C ASP A 177 -38.78 30.84 14.01
N PRO A 178 -39.65 30.20 14.82
CA PRO A 178 -39.39 28.88 15.41
C PRO A 178 -39.48 27.69 14.44
N VAL A 179 -39.69 27.91 13.14
CA VAL A 179 -39.80 26.82 12.15
C VAL A 179 -38.82 27.06 10.99
N PHE A 180 -37.53 27.06 11.29
CA PHE A 180 -36.51 26.94 10.23
C PHE A 180 -36.42 25.46 9.81
N GLN A 181 -37.34 25.04 8.93
CA GLN A 181 -37.01 23.96 8.01
C GLN A 181 -36.04 24.56 7.00
N PRO A 182 -34.81 24.01 6.81
CA PRO A 182 -33.96 24.50 5.75
C PRO A 182 -34.68 24.16 4.43
N THR A 183 -35.37 25.14 3.86
CA THR A 183 -35.73 25.09 2.44
C THR A 183 -34.42 25.18 1.70
N PHE A 184 -33.88 24.02 1.34
CA PHE A 184 -32.82 23.92 0.34
C PHE A 184 -33.25 24.77 -0.86
N PRO A 185 -32.40 25.66 -1.40
CA PRO A 185 -32.67 26.22 -2.71
C PRO A 185 -32.91 25.03 -3.64
N GLN A 186 -34.06 25.00 -4.31
CA GLN A 186 -34.26 24.05 -5.40
C GLN A 186 -33.31 24.47 -6.51
N PHE A 187 -32.09 23.95 -6.49
CA PHE A 187 -31.14 24.13 -7.58
C PHE A 187 -31.77 23.53 -8.84
N SER A 188 -31.82 24.31 -9.92
CA SER A 188 -32.43 23.87 -11.18
C SER A 188 -31.67 22.67 -11.77
N GLU A 189 -32.34 21.84 -12.58
CA GLU A 189 -31.66 20.75 -13.31
C GLU A 189 -30.50 21.26 -14.18
N GLU A 190 -30.56 22.51 -14.65
CA GLU A 190 -29.47 23.17 -15.39
C GLU A 190 -28.24 23.46 -14.52
N TRP A 191 -28.41 23.67 -13.21
CA TRP A 191 -27.31 23.96 -12.28
C TRP A 191 -26.55 22.67 -11.88
N HIS A 192 -27.27 21.56 -11.72
CA HIS A 192 -26.64 20.23 -11.55
C HIS A 192 -25.82 19.77 -12.78
N ALA A 193 -26.07 20.36 -13.95
CA ALA A 193 -25.38 20.03 -15.19
C ALA A 193 -24.03 20.76 -15.38
N GLN A 194 -23.74 21.82 -14.61
CA GLN A 194 -22.48 22.56 -14.69
C GLN A 194 -21.49 22.06 -13.63
N ARG A 195 -20.66 21.08 -14.01
CA ARG A 195 -19.51 20.67 -13.19
C ARG A 195 -18.44 21.78 -13.24
N VAL A 196 -18.39 22.63 -12.22
CA VAL A 196 -17.24 23.53 -12.02
C VAL A 196 -16.19 22.77 -11.22
N LEU A 197 -14.95 22.70 -11.71
CA LEU A 197 -13.87 21.97 -11.06
C LEU A 197 -13.10 22.90 -10.11
N ALA A 198 -12.56 22.37 -8.99
CA ALA A 198 -11.73 23.14 -8.07
C ALA A 198 -10.50 23.78 -8.77
N GLU A 199 -10.02 23.10 -9.82
CA GLU A 199 -8.90 23.52 -10.67
C GLU A 199 -9.22 24.80 -11.45
N ASP A 200 -10.49 25.04 -11.82
CA ASP A 200 -10.93 26.25 -12.52
C ASP A 200 -10.77 27.52 -11.67
N PHE A 201 -10.58 27.36 -10.35
CA PHE A 201 -10.34 28.43 -9.38
C PHE A 201 -8.90 28.44 -8.82
N GLY A 202 -7.98 27.67 -9.41
CA GLY A 202 -6.58 27.64 -9.01
C GLY A 202 -6.28 26.84 -7.73
N TYR A 203 -7.22 25.98 -7.29
CA TYR A 203 -6.96 25.03 -6.22
C TYR A 203 -6.42 23.71 -6.79
N SER A 204 -5.25 23.30 -6.31
CA SER A 204 -4.71 21.96 -6.60
C SER A 204 -5.25 20.96 -5.59
N LYS A 205 -5.55 19.74 -6.07
CA LYS A 205 -5.88 18.61 -5.19
C LYS A 205 -4.70 18.41 -4.22
N PRO A 206 -4.91 18.45 -2.89
CA PRO A 206 -3.80 18.24 -1.99
C PRO A 206 -3.33 16.79 -2.11
N ASP A 207 -2.00 16.61 -2.13
CA ASP A 207 -1.38 15.29 -2.20
C ASP A 207 -1.45 14.63 -0.83
N TYR A 208 -2.20 13.53 -0.72
CA TYR A 208 -2.31 12.76 0.51
C TYR A 208 -1.83 11.33 0.29
N THR A 209 -1.06 10.85 1.26
CA THR A 209 -0.68 9.44 1.36
C THR A 209 -1.58 8.74 2.36
N MET A 210 -2.12 7.59 1.98
CA MET A 210 -2.87 6.72 2.87
C MET A 210 -2.17 5.38 3.09
N LEU A 211 -2.27 4.87 4.31
CA LEU A 211 -1.84 3.53 4.67
C LEU A 211 -2.94 2.87 5.50
N PRO A 212 -3.80 2.04 4.90
CA PRO A 212 -4.88 1.40 5.64
C PRO A 212 -4.33 0.30 6.56
N ILE A 213 -5.01 0.09 7.68
CA ILE A 213 -4.72 -0.99 8.62
C ILE A 213 -5.97 -1.83 8.87
N VAL A 214 -5.78 -3.06 9.35
CA VAL A 214 -6.91 -3.85 9.85
C VAL A 214 -7.51 -3.20 11.08
N HIS A 215 -8.83 -3.35 11.25
CA HIS A 215 -9.50 -2.81 12.43
C HIS A 215 -9.13 -3.62 13.68
N PRO A 216 -8.76 -3.00 14.83
CA PRO A 216 -8.32 -3.71 16.04
C PRO A 216 -9.31 -4.74 16.60
N SER A 217 -10.60 -4.62 16.25
CA SER A 217 -11.61 -5.64 16.60
C SER A 217 -11.32 -7.03 16.02
N TYR A 218 -10.50 -7.16 14.98
CA TYR A 218 -10.04 -8.47 14.51
C TYR A 218 -9.16 -9.15 15.57
N ILE A 219 -8.22 -8.40 16.14
CA ILE A 219 -7.32 -8.87 17.20
C ILE A 219 -8.15 -9.25 18.44
N LEU A 220 -9.06 -8.37 18.85
CA LEU A 220 -9.94 -8.63 20.01
C LEU A 220 -10.88 -9.83 19.84
N ARG A 221 -11.14 -10.26 18.60
CA ARG A 221 -11.94 -11.46 18.27
C ARG A 221 -11.09 -12.72 18.07
N GLY A 222 -9.79 -12.66 18.38
CA GLY A 222 -8.89 -13.82 18.41
C GLY A 222 -7.93 -13.96 17.24
N ALA A 223 -7.92 -13.02 16.29
CA ALA A 223 -6.95 -13.01 15.19
C ALA A 223 -5.65 -12.29 15.64
N MET A 224 -4.97 -12.89 16.62
CA MET A 224 -3.82 -12.30 17.33
C MET A 224 -2.63 -12.01 16.41
N GLU A 225 -2.49 -12.72 15.29
CA GLU A 225 -1.47 -12.44 14.27
C GLU A 225 -1.48 -10.98 13.79
N TYR A 226 -2.67 -10.36 13.74
CA TYR A 226 -2.82 -8.98 13.29
C TYR A 226 -2.21 -7.94 14.23
N GLU A 227 -1.84 -8.34 15.44
CA GLU A 227 -1.16 -7.47 16.40
C GLU A 227 0.22 -7.06 15.91
N ALA A 228 1.09 -8.04 15.62
CA ALA A 228 2.42 -7.79 15.07
C ALA A 228 2.36 -7.11 13.69
N ILE A 229 1.41 -7.56 12.86
CA ILE A 229 1.18 -7.01 11.53
C ILE A 229 0.79 -5.52 11.60
N THR A 230 -0.12 -5.15 12.51
CA THR A 230 -0.56 -3.74 12.64
C THR A 230 0.58 -2.87 13.16
N VAL A 231 1.37 -3.36 14.13
CA VAL A 231 2.57 -2.64 14.60
C VAL A 231 3.53 -2.37 13.43
N GLN A 232 3.69 -3.34 12.53
CA GLN A 232 4.53 -3.17 11.36
C GLN A 232 3.96 -2.17 10.34
N ASP A 233 2.64 -2.23 10.06
CA ASP A 233 1.96 -1.25 9.19
C ASP A 233 2.18 0.18 9.68
N LEU A 234 2.08 0.38 10.99
CA LEU A 234 2.31 1.67 11.62
C LEU A 234 3.79 2.06 11.59
N GLY A 235 4.70 1.11 11.71
CA GLY A 235 6.13 1.35 11.49
C GLY A 235 6.44 1.84 10.07
N LEU A 236 5.80 1.26 9.05
CA LEU A 236 5.89 1.78 7.68
C LEU A 236 5.33 3.20 7.57
N ALA A 237 4.18 3.47 8.19
CA ALA A 237 3.64 4.83 8.25
C ALA A 237 4.65 5.80 8.86
N GLN A 238 5.30 5.43 9.96
CA GLN A 238 6.29 6.27 10.61
C GLN A 238 7.47 6.61 9.71
N ARG A 239 8.05 5.60 9.03
CA ARG A 239 9.17 5.79 8.09
C ARG A 239 8.79 6.74 6.95
N VAL A 240 7.60 6.54 6.38
CA VAL A 240 7.09 7.39 5.30
C VAL A 240 6.85 8.83 5.79
N ALA A 241 6.31 9.01 7.00
CA ALA A 241 6.06 10.33 7.58
C ALA A 241 7.34 11.09 7.96
N SER A 242 8.43 10.38 8.27
CA SER A 242 9.77 10.97 8.48
C SER A 242 10.49 11.31 7.18
N GLY A 243 9.89 11.02 6.01
CA GLY A 243 10.52 11.24 4.71
C GLY A 243 11.61 10.22 4.39
N GLU A 244 11.63 9.08 5.09
CA GLU A 244 12.50 7.97 4.75
C GLU A 244 12.02 7.40 3.41
N SER A 245 12.73 7.77 2.35
CA SER A 245 12.44 7.34 0.99
C SER A 245 13.35 6.16 0.65
N TRP A 246 12.76 4.99 0.47
CA TRP A 246 13.43 3.85 -0.17
C TRP A 246 13.56 4.02 -1.68
N PHE A 247 13.01 5.10 -2.23
CA PHE A 247 13.42 5.61 -3.53
C PHE A 247 14.68 6.45 -3.33
N THR A 248 15.77 5.78 -2.98
CA THR A 248 17.12 6.31 -3.18
C THR A 248 17.45 6.27 -4.67
N ASP A 249 18.56 6.88 -5.09
CA ASP A 249 19.09 6.72 -6.44
C ASP A 249 19.35 5.23 -6.72
N LYS A 250 18.47 4.60 -7.50
CA LYS A 250 18.58 3.19 -7.88
C LYS A 250 19.63 3.05 -8.96
N ASP A 251 20.65 2.24 -8.72
CA ASP A 251 21.65 1.88 -9.74
C ASP A 251 21.24 0.59 -10.45
N TYR A 252 20.23 0.70 -11.32
CA TYR A 252 19.70 -0.40 -12.12
C TYR A 252 20.18 -0.26 -13.56
N GLN A 253 20.80 -1.31 -14.10
CA GLN A 253 21.36 -1.26 -15.45
C GLN A 253 21.20 -2.60 -16.17
N ILE A 254 21.07 -2.53 -17.49
CA ILE A 254 21.10 -3.71 -18.35
C ILE A 254 22.54 -3.95 -18.79
N ILE A 255 23.00 -5.20 -18.64
CA ILE A 255 24.27 -5.66 -19.18
C ILE A 255 24.04 -6.10 -20.63
N ASN A 256 24.73 -5.46 -21.56
CA ASN A 256 24.53 -5.63 -23.00
C ASN A 256 25.79 -6.11 -23.71
N THR A 257 26.83 -6.51 -22.99
CA THR A 257 28.05 -7.09 -23.58
C THR A 257 28.59 -8.24 -22.73
N GLU A 258 29.30 -9.17 -23.37
CA GLU A 258 30.00 -10.25 -22.66
C GLU A 258 31.08 -9.73 -21.71
N ALA A 259 31.71 -8.61 -22.04
CA ALA A 259 32.75 -7.99 -21.21
C ALA A 259 32.16 -7.42 -19.91
N GLU A 260 31.04 -6.71 -19.99
CA GLU A 260 30.30 -6.21 -18.82
C GLU A 260 29.81 -7.36 -17.94
N LEU A 261 29.27 -8.43 -18.52
CA LEU A 261 28.86 -9.62 -17.77
C LEU A 261 30.02 -10.20 -16.96
N ARG A 262 31.17 -10.43 -17.61
CA ARG A 262 32.35 -10.99 -16.95
C ARG A 262 32.87 -10.06 -15.84
N ALA A 263 32.91 -8.77 -16.11
CA ALA A 263 33.33 -7.76 -15.14
C ALA A 263 32.39 -7.77 -13.92
N TYR A 264 31.08 -7.84 -14.14
CA TYR A 264 30.10 -7.84 -13.07
C TYR A 264 30.14 -9.12 -12.23
N VAL A 265 30.26 -10.29 -12.86
CA VAL A 265 30.40 -11.57 -12.13
C VAL A 265 31.69 -11.56 -11.28
N GLU A 266 32.77 -10.99 -11.82
CA GLU A 266 34.02 -10.85 -11.06
C GLU A 266 33.90 -9.85 -9.90
N GLU A 267 33.21 -8.71 -10.09
CA GLU A 267 32.88 -7.77 -9.01
C GLU A 267 32.16 -8.47 -7.86
N ILE A 268 31.11 -9.24 -8.16
CA ILE A 268 30.33 -9.96 -7.13
C ILE A 268 31.22 -10.99 -6.41
N LEU A 269 31.99 -11.79 -7.14
CA LEU A 269 32.86 -12.80 -6.54
C LEU A 269 33.95 -12.17 -5.65
N GLN A 270 34.47 -11.01 -6.05
CA GLN A 270 35.43 -10.25 -5.23
C GLN A 270 34.77 -9.73 -3.95
N ALA A 271 33.58 -9.13 -4.06
CA ALA A 271 32.82 -8.67 -2.91
C ALA A 271 32.48 -9.82 -1.94
N PHE A 272 32.16 -11.00 -2.46
CA PHE A 272 31.93 -12.19 -1.64
C PHE A 272 33.21 -12.65 -0.91
N ARG A 273 34.33 -12.74 -1.65
CA ARG A 273 35.61 -13.18 -1.09
C ARG A 273 36.21 -12.18 -0.09
N SER A 274 35.91 -10.89 -0.23
CA SER A 274 36.32 -9.86 0.74
C SER A 274 35.39 -9.79 1.96
N GLY A 275 34.22 -10.44 1.90
CA GLY A 275 33.20 -10.41 2.96
C GLY A 275 32.28 -9.19 2.91
N GLU A 276 32.33 -8.39 1.84
CA GLU A 276 31.42 -7.26 1.61
C GLU A 276 30.02 -7.72 1.17
N CYS A 277 29.93 -8.91 0.57
CA CYS A 277 28.70 -9.58 0.17
C CYS A 277 28.66 -10.96 0.82
N ASP A 278 27.54 -11.34 1.44
CA ASP A 278 27.36 -12.67 2.05
C ASP A 278 26.30 -13.51 1.31
N ARG A 279 25.43 -12.84 0.54
CA ARG A 279 24.43 -13.46 -0.35
C ARG A 279 24.08 -12.54 -1.51
N ILE A 280 23.64 -13.16 -2.61
CA ILE A 280 23.04 -12.47 -3.74
C ILE A 280 21.58 -12.89 -3.92
N SER A 281 20.81 -12.06 -4.61
CA SER A 281 19.52 -12.48 -5.17
C SER A 281 19.62 -12.65 -6.67
N VAL A 282 18.87 -13.63 -7.20
CA VAL A 282 18.80 -13.92 -8.63
C VAL A 282 17.34 -14.09 -9.01
N ASP A 283 16.81 -13.17 -9.80
CA ASP A 283 15.43 -13.27 -10.29
C ASP A 283 15.41 -13.58 -11.79
N LEU A 284 14.46 -14.43 -12.22
CA LEU A 284 14.36 -14.90 -13.60
C LEU A 284 13.06 -14.44 -14.26
N GLU A 285 13.20 -13.70 -15.36
CA GLU A 285 12.08 -13.46 -16.25
C GLU A 285 11.99 -14.60 -17.26
N THR A 286 10.82 -15.23 -17.32
CA THR A 286 10.58 -16.37 -18.22
C THR A 286 9.49 -16.05 -19.23
N THR A 287 9.44 -16.83 -20.31
CA THR A 287 8.34 -16.80 -21.27
C THR A 287 6.99 -16.96 -20.57
N HIS A 288 5.99 -16.18 -20.98
CA HIS A 288 4.66 -16.25 -20.41
C HIS A 288 4.06 -17.66 -20.52
N SER A 289 3.41 -18.13 -19.45
CA SER A 289 2.59 -19.34 -19.52
C SER A 289 1.26 -19.00 -20.17
N PRO A 290 0.70 -19.83 -21.09
CA PRO A 290 -0.60 -19.59 -21.70
C PRO A 290 -1.75 -19.45 -20.68
N ASP A 291 -1.56 -20.02 -19.49
CA ASP A 291 -2.50 -19.95 -18.37
C ASP A 291 -1.72 -19.68 -17.07
N LYS A 292 -2.25 -18.77 -16.24
CA LYS A 292 -1.71 -18.47 -14.90
C LYS A 292 -1.69 -19.71 -14.00
N ASP A 293 -2.65 -20.62 -14.16
CA ASP A 293 -2.72 -21.84 -13.37
C ASP A 293 -1.59 -22.83 -13.71
N THR A 294 -0.91 -22.65 -14.84
CA THR A 294 0.18 -23.54 -15.29
C THR A 294 1.57 -22.92 -15.16
N ILE A 295 1.68 -21.74 -14.53
CA ILE A 295 2.96 -21.03 -14.37
C ILE A 295 4.03 -21.89 -13.68
N HIS A 296 3.64 -22.69 -12.69
CA HIS A 296 4.53 -23.60 -11.96
C HIS A 296 5.06 -24.76 -12.83
N LEU A 297 4.49 -24.97 -14.02
CA LEU A 297 4.91 -25.99 -14.97
C LEU A 297 5.93 -25.47 -16.01
N ILE A 298 6.20 -24.16 -16.04
CA ILE A 298 7.20 -23.53 -16.93
C ILE A 298 8.54 -24.29 -16.95
N PRO A 299 9.14 -24.74 -15.83
CA PRO A 299 10.39 -25.48 -15.86
C PRO A 299 10.34 -26.76 -16.72
N TYR A 300 9.17 -27.36 -16.84
CA TYR A 300 8.96 -28.66 -17.49
C TYR A 300 8.53 -28.56 -18.96
N TYR A 301 8.12 -27.38 -19.44
CA TYR A 301 7.79 -27.18 -20.84
C TYR A 301 9.04 -27.08 -21.71
N SER A 302 9.08 -27.80 -22.83
CA SER A 302 10.25 -27.76 -23.74
C SER A 302 10.43 -26.41 -24.44
N TRP A 303 9.36 -25.63 -24.58
CA TRP A 303 9.37 -24.32 -25.23
C TRP A 303 9.70 -23.15 -24.29
N SER A 304 9.79 -23.38 -22.96
CA SER A 304 10.10 -22.30 -22.03
C SER A 304 11.54 -21.81 -22.18
N ARG A 305 11.71 -20.50 -22.06
CA ARG A 305 13.00 -19.82 -22.18
C ARG A 305 13.19 -18.85 -21.02
N ILE A 306 14.45 -18.63 -20.64
CA ILE A 306 14.83 -17.56 -19.71
C ILE A 306 15.07 -16.31 -20.57
N LEU A 307 14.25 -15.29 -20.39
CA LEU A 307 14.29 -14.04 -21.14
C LEU A 307 15.28 -13.06 -20.53
N ALA A 308 15.33 -12.97 -19.21
CA ALA A 308 16.27 -12.15 -18.49
C ALA A 308 16.66 -12.79 -17.16
N VAL A 309 17.85 -12.45 -16.68
CA VAL A 309 18.37 -12.80 -15.36
C VAL A 309 18.71 -11.49 -14.66
N ALA A 310 18.07 -11.19 -13.55
CA ALA A 310 18.38 -10.05 -12.72
C ALA A 310 19.17 -10.49 -11.49
N ILE A 311 20.22 -9.73 -11.14
CA ILE A 311 21.10 -10.05 -10.02
C ILE A 311 21.36 -8.81 -9.19
N SER A 312 21.16 -8.92 -7.88
CA SER A 312 21.56 -7.89 -6.90
C SER A 312 22.51 -8.49 -5.85
N HIS A 313 23.60 -7.79 -5.58
CA HIS A 313 24.60 -8.16 -4.57
C HIS A 313 24.77 -7.12 -3.45
N LYS A 314 24.19 -5.93 -3.62
CA LYS A 314 24.26 -4.80 -2.69
C LYS A 314 22.97 -3.97 -2.75
N PRO A 315 22.61 -3.16 -1.75
CA PRO A 315 21.31 -2.51 -1.70
C PRO A 315 21.19 -1.42 -2.77
N ASN A 316 19.97 -1.23 -3.31
CA ASN A 316 19.64 -0.22 -4.33
C ASN A 316 20.40 -0.43 -5.65
N HIS A 317 20.84 -1.65 -5.90
CA HIS A 317 21.66 -2.04 -7.05
C HIS A 317 21.07 -3.28 -7.70
N GLY A 318 21.05 -3.27 -9.03
CA GLY A 318 20.63 -4.43 -9.81
C GLY A 318 21.24 -4.39 -11.21
N ARG A 319 21.60 -5.57 -11.72
CA ARG A 319 21.96 -5.73 -13.13
C ARG A 319 21.07 -6.76 -13.77
N VAL A 320 20.58 -6.44 -14.96
CA VAL A 320 19.74 -7.33 -15.75
C VAL A 320 20.51 -7.78 -16.97
N ILE A 321 20.64 -9.10 -17.13
CA ILE A 321 21.20 -9.71 -18.31
C ILE A 321 20.04 -10.21 -19.15
N LEU A 322 19.79 -9.57 -20.29
CA LEU A 322 18.81 -10.08 -21.25
C LEU A 322 19.39 -11.38 -21.83
N ALA A 323 18.75 -12.52 -21.58
CA ALA A 323 19.23 -13.82 -22.00
C ALA A 323 18.67 -14.19 -23.39
N GLN A 324 17.58 -14.94 -23.46
CA GLN A 324 16.94 -15.35 -24.72
C GLN A 324 15.88 -14.34 -25.20
N HIS A 325 15.94 -13.09 -24.72
CA HIS A 325 15.12 -11.99 -25.21
C HIS A 325 15.44 -11.67 -26.69
N LYS A 326 14.44 -11.26 -27.47
CA LYS A 326 14.61 -11.00 -28.92
C LYS A 326 15.66 -9.93 -29.23
N ASP A 327 15.78 -8.93 -28.35
CA ASP A 327 16.72 -7.81 -28.49
C ASP A 327 18.06 -8.04 -27.76
N SER A 328 18.31 -9.26 -27.28
CA SER A 328 19.53 -9.58 -26.52
C SER A 328 20.73 -9.91 -27.42
N VAL A 329 21.91 -9.39 -27.04
CA VAL A 329 23.20 -9.81 -27.60
C VAL A 329 23.58 -11.25 -27.25
N PHE A 330 22.99 -11.81 -26.19
CA PHE A 330 23.23 -13.18 -25.71
C PHE A 330 22.30 -14.20 -26.36
N ASN A 331 21.29 -13.76 -27.12
CA ASN A 331 20.33 -14.63 -27.81
C ASN A 331 20.90 -15.27 -29.08
N ASN A 332 22.07 -15.89 -28.94
CA ASN A 332 22.74 -16.72 -29.93
C ASN A 332 23.54 -17.83 -29.22
N PRO A 333 23.93 -18.93 -29.89
CA PRO A 333 24.57 -20.07 -29.23
C PRO A 333 25.88 -19.73 -28.49
N VAL A 334 26.65 -18.75 -28.97
CA VAL A 334 27.93 -18.36 -28.35
C VAL A 334 27.67 -17.52 -27.11
N GLY A 335 26.88 -16.46 -27.24
CA GLY A 335 26.53 -15.57 -26.14
C GLY A 335 25.81 -16.31 -25.00
N LEU A 336 24.88 -17.20 -25.34
CA LEU A 336 24.18 -18.01 -24.33
C LEU A 336 25.13 -18.95 -23.59
N LYS A 337 26.11 -19.55 -24.29
CA LYS A 337 27.14 -20.38 -23.65
C LYS A 337 28.01 -19.58 -22.68
N VAL A 338 28.35 -18.33 -23.04
CA VAL A 338 29.08 -17.42 -22.14
C VAL A 338 28.25 -17.10 -20.91
N LEU A 339 26.98 -16.74 -21.09
CA LEU A 339 26.06 -16.44 -19.98
C LEU A 339 25.92 -17.64 -19.04
N ILE A 340 25.61 -18.82 -19.57
CA ILE A 340 25.48 -20.06 -18.79
C ILE A 340 26.77 -20.36 -18.02
N GLY A 341 27.93 -20.17 -18.65
CA GLY A 341 29.24 -20.36 -18.01
C GLY A 341 29.45 -19.44 -16.82
N GLU A 342 29.17 -18.14 -16.96
CA GLU A 342 29.29 -17.18 -15.86
C GLU A 342 28.24 -17.40 -14.76
N MET A 343 27.01 -17.79 -15.11
CA MET A 343 26.00 -18.17 -14.11
C MET A 343 26.42 -19.42 -13.34
N THR A 344 26.97 -20.43 -14.02
CA THR A 344 27.50 -21.63 -13.36
C THR A 344 28.62 -21.26 -12.37
N ARG A 345 29.54 -20.37 -12.78
CA ARG A 345 30.62 -19.89 -11.91
C ARG A 345 30.05 -19.18 -10.67
N LEU A 346 29.12 -18.26 -10.87
CA LEU A 346 28.54 -17.47 -9.79
C LEU A 346 27.74 -18.33 -8.79
N LEU A 347 26.81 -19.16 -9.28
CA LEU A 347 25.84 -19.90 -8.48
C LEU A 347 26.41 -21.17 -7.81
N SER A 348 27.66 -21.53 -8.15
CA SER A 348 28.41 -22.59 -7.48
C SER A 348 29.22 -22.11 -6.28
N GLU A 349 29.49 -20.81 -6.16
CA GLU A 349 30.31 -20.25 -5.08
C GLU A 349 29.48 -19.48 -4.03
N ILE A 350 28.49 -18.70 -4.46
CA ILE A 350 27.84 -17.70 -3.59
C ILE A 350 26.47 -18.19 -3.09
N PRO A 351 26.13 -17.98 -1.81
CA PRO A 351 24.78 -18.19 -1.30
C PRO A 351 23.72 -17.34 -2.01
N VAL A 352 22.61 -17.96 -2.40
CA VAL A 352 21.53 -17.32 -3.18
C VAL A 352 20.25 -17.26 -2.37
N VAL A 353 19.63 -16.07 -2.33
CA VAL A 353 18.29 -15.85 -1.78
C VAL A 353 17.33 -15.34 -2.85
N ASN A 354 16.20 -16.03 -3.03
CA ASN A 354 15.19 -15.62 -4.00
C ASN A 354 13.84 -15.40 -3.32
N HIS A 355 12.88 -14.87 -4.08
CA HIS A 355 11.50 -14.81 -3.61
C HIS A 355 10.76 -16.13 -3.76
N ASN A 356 11.10 -16.93 -4.77
CA ASN A 356 10.57 -18.27 -4.99
C ASN A 356 11.67 -19.19 -5.52
N ILE A 357 12.65 -19.50 -4.67
CA ILE A 357 13.90 -20.16 -5.09
C ILE A 357 13.66 -21.53 -5.71
N ALA A 358 12.60 -22.23 -5.28
CA ALA A 358 12.22 -23.51 -5.84
C ALA A 358 11.85 -23.39 -7.33
N PHE A 359 11.18 -22.31 -7.73
CA PHE A 359 10.87 -22.07 -9.14
C PHE A 359 12.15 -21.77 -9.92
N ASP A 360 12.93 -20.78 -9.50
CA ASP A 360 14.11 -20.31 -10.22
C ASP A 360 15.18 -21.41 -10.37
N ALA A 361 15.45 -22.14 -9.29
CA ALA A 361 16.40 -23.26 -9.30
C ALA A 361 15.98 -24.35 -10.30
N ASN A 362 14.69 -24.66 -10.37
CA ASN A 362 14.18 -25.65 -11.32
C ASN A 362 14.25 -25.14 -12.76
N VAL A 363 13.98 -23.86 -13.02
CA VAL A 363 14.12 -23.27 -14.37
C VAL A 363 15.59 -23.29 -14.81
N LEU A 364 16.53 -22.84 -13.96
CA LEU A 364 17.97 -22.85 -14.27
C LEU A 364 18.48 -24.27 -14.57
N LEU A 365 18.10 -25.24 -13.73
CA LEU A 365 18.52 -26.63 -13.92
C LEU A 365 17.94 -27.22 -15.19
N ALA A 366 16.64 -27.04 -15.44
CA ALA A 366 15.96 -27.64 -16.58
C ALA A 366 16.32 -26.97 -17.92
N ARG A 367 16.59 -25.66 -17.93
CA ARG A 367 16.89 -24.91 -19.17
C ARG A 367 18.36 -24.86 -19.50
N TRP A 368 19.19 -24.63 -18.49
CA TRP A 368 20.61 -24.36 -18.67
C TRP A 368 21.53 -25.40 -18.03
N GLY A 369 20.98 -26.37 -17.28
CA GLY A 369 21.79 -27.33 -16.53
C GLY A 369 22.56 -26.68 -15.39
N VAL A 370 22.17 -25.48 -14.97
CA VAL A 370 22.84 -24.71 -13.93
C VAL A 370 22.15 -24.98 -12.60
N LYS A 371 22.94 -25.33 -11.58
CA LYS A 371 22.45 -25.58 -10.23
C LYS A 371 22.85 -24.45 -9.30
N ILE A 372 21.94 -24.07 -8.40
CA ILE A 372 22.26 -23.25 -7.23
C ILE A 372 22.82 -24.21 -6.17
N GLU A 373 24.13 -24.17 -5.93
CA GLU A 373 24.79 -25.08 -4.97
C GLU A 373 24.54 -24.66 -3.51
N HIS A 374 24.38 -23.36 -3.28
CA HIS A 374 24.23 -22.78 -1.95
C HIS A 374 22.92 -22.00 -1.86
N VAL A 375 21.83 -22.68 -1.51
CA VAL A 375 20.56 -22.02 -1.21
C VAL A 375 20.65 -21.36 0.17
N TYR A 376 20.59 -20.03 0.19
CA TYR A 376 20.58 -19.27 1.43
C TYR A 376 19.17 -19.20 2.02
N GLY A 377 18.16 -18.88 1.20
CA GLY A 377 16.80 -18.74 1.68
C GLY A 377 15.78 -18.42 0.59
N ASP A 378 14.53 -18.34 1.02
CA ASP A 378 13.37 -18.01 0.19
C ASP A 378 12.51 -17.00 0.95
N THR A 379 12.44 -15.77 0.46
CA THR A 379 11.78 -14.68 1.20
C THR A 379 10.26 -14.88 1.33
N MET A 380 9.62 -15.58 0.38
CA MET A 380 8.21 -15.94 0.49
C MET A 380 8.00 -16.93 1.64
N LEU A 381 8.84 -17.97 1.73
CA LEU A 381 8.79 -18.96 2.83
C LEU A 381 9.16 -18.34 4.17
N MET A 382 10.22 -17.51 4.23
CA MET A 382 10.61 -16.80 5.45
C MET A 382 9.44 -15.97 5.99
N HIS A 383 8.78 -15.19 5.13
CA HIS A 383 7.61 -14.43 5.52
C HIS A 383 6.42 -15.32 5.91
N HIS A 384 6.24 -16.47 5.24
CA HIS A 384 5.20 -17.44 5.58
C HIS A 384 5.41 -18.06 6.96
N LEU A 385 6.66 -18.36 7.33
CA LEU A 385 6.97 -18.85 8.67
C LEU A 385 6.66 -17.81 9.75
N CYS A 386 6.92 -16.53 9.47
CA CYS A 386 6.58 -15.46 10.40
C CYS A 386 5.06 -15.23 10.52
N PHE A 387 4.33 -15.31 9.40
CA PHE A 387 2.94 -14.86 9.33
C PHE A 387 2.05 -15.78 8.47
N PRO A 388 1.87 -17.07 8.83
CA PRO A 388 1.29 -18.09 7.94
C PRO A 388 -0.17 -17.84 7.54
N LYS A 389 -0.87 -16.94 8.24
CA LYS A 389 -2.28 -16.61 8.01
C LYS A 389 -2.47 -15.34 7.17
N LEU A 390 -1.40 -14.70 6.72
CA LEU A 390 -1.52 -13.53 5.85
C LEU A 390 -2.09 -13.92 4.49
N TYR A 391 -2.80 -12.97 3.88
CA TYR A 391 -3.44 -13.17 2.59
C TYR A 391 -2.42 -13.40 1.46
N SER A 392 -1.28 -12.72 1.53
CA SER A 392 -0.25 -12.76 0.50
C SER A 392 1.13 -12.79 1.15
N HIS A 393 2.01 -13.53 0.48
CA HIS A 393 3.45 -13.56 0.73
C HIS A 393 4.23 -13.14 -0.51
N GLY A 394 3.54 -12.64 -1.54
CA GLY A 394 4.17 -12.22 -2.80
C GLY A 394 5.03 -10.97 -2.64
N LEU A 395 6.03 -10.85 -3.51
CA LEU A 395 7.10 -9.85 -3.43
C LEU A 395 6.55 -8.43 -3.33
N ASP A 396 5.55 -8.10 -4.16
CA ASP A 396 4.95 -6.75 -4.18
C ASP A 396 4.33 -6.38 -2.84
N PHE A 397 3.67 -7.36 -2.22
CA PHE A 397 2.98 -7.17 -0.95
C PHE A 397 3.99 -6.97 0.18
N ILE A 398 4.97 -7.87 0.29
CA ILE A 398 5.95 -7.81 1.38
C ILE A 398 6.99 -6.70 1.17
N GLY A 399 7.38 -6.44 -0.08
CA GLY A 399 8.25 -5.33 -0.46
C GLY A 399 7.62 -3.98 -0.14
N ALA A 400 6.34 -3.77 -0.47
CA ALA A 400 5.63 -2.57 -0.06
C ALA A 400 5.61 -2.41 1.47
N GLN A 401 5.38 -3.50 2.19
CA GLN A 401 5.20 -3.51 3.64
C GLN A 401 6.50 -3.22 4.43
N TYR A 402 7.61 -3.81 4.00
CA TYR A 402 8.89 -3.70 4.71
C TYR A 402 9.76 -2.59 4.14
N LEU A 403 9.82 -2.48 2.82
CA LEU A 403 10.74 -1.60 2.11
C LEU A 403 10.04 -0.42 1.43
N GLY A 404 8.72 -0.25 1.58
CA GLY A 404 8.00 0.86 0.96
C GLY A 404 8.02 0.84 -0.57
N THR A 405 8.33 -0.29 -1.21
CA THR A 405 8.44 -0.43 -2.68
C THR A 405 7.09 -0.60 -3.38
N GLY A 406 6.01 -0.12 -2.75
CA GLY A 406 4.67 -0.12 -3.34
C GLY A 406 4.66 0.63 -4.67
N GLY A 407 4.16 -0.03 -5.71
CA GLY A 407 4.09 0.54 -7.06
C GLY A 407 5.37 0.46 -7.88
N HIS A 408 6.41 -0.27 -7.44
CA HIS A 408 7.62 -0.46 -8.28
C HIS A 408 7.33 -1.15 -9.63
N LYS A 409 6.20 -1.86 -9.74
CA LYS A 409 5.71 -2.48 -10.96
C LYS A 409 4.78 -1.60 -11.80
N ALA A 410 4.45 -0.39 -11.34
CA ALA A 410 3.44 0.45 -12.00
C ALA A 410 3.78 0.74 -13.47
N ASP A 411 5.04 1.04 -13.77
CA ASP A 411 5.47 1.30 -15.15
C ASP A 411 5.41 0.03 -16.01
N MET A 412 5.71 -1.14 -15.44
CA MET A 412 5.61 -2.44 -16.10
C MET A 412 4.14 -2.81 -16.37
N ASP A 413 3.27 -2.67 -15.37
CA ASP A 413 1.84 -2.93 -15.49
C ASP A 413 1.22 -2.03 -16.55
N ALA A 414 1.53 -0.72 -16.52
CA ALA A 414 1.06 0.22 -17.53
C ALA A 414 1.58 -0.12 -18.93
N ALA A 415 2.84 -0.54 -19.06
CA ALA A 415 3.41 -0.95 -20.34
C ALA A 415 2.74 -2.22 -20.89
N LEU A 416 2.45 -3.21 -20.03
CA LEU A 416 1.73 -4.42 -20.41
C LEU A 416 0.27 -4.13 -20.78
N GLU A 417 -0.42 -3.29 -20.01
CA GLU A 417 -1.82 -2.92 -20.29
C GLU A 417 -1.99 -2.17 -21.61
N ALA A 418 -0.98 -1.39 -22.02
CA ALA A 418 -0.94 -0.67 -23.28
C ALA A 418 -0.79 -1.59 -24.52
N LEU A 419 -0.36 -2.86 -24.33
CA LEU A 419 -0.26 -3.84 -25.41
C LEU A 419 -1.61 -4.52 -25.68
N PRO A 420 -1.88 -4.91 -26.96
CA PRO A 420 -2.99 -5.81 -27.29
C PRO A 420 -2.94 -7.06 -26.43
N GLU A 421 -4.09 -7.60 -26.04
CA GLU A 421 -4.21 -8.71 -25.08
C GLU A 421 -3.37 -9.92 -25.49
N GLU A 422 -3.39 -10.26 -26.78
CA GLU A 422 -2.62 -11.34 -27.40
C GLU A 422 -1.10 -11.12 -27.37
N HIS A 423 -0.65 -9.89 -27.13
CA HIS A 423 0.76 -9.49 -27.11
C HIS A 423 1.27 -9.11 -25.71
N ARG A 424 0.44 -9.26 -24.66
CA ARG A 424 0.82 -8.96 -23.26
C ARG A 424 1.87 -9.93 -22.73
N SER A 425 3.11 -9.66 -23.08
CA SER A 425 4.29 -10.42 -22.69
C SER A 425 5.43 -9.45 -22.41
N MET A 426 6.26 -9.79 -21.43
CA MET A 426 7.47 -9.03 -21.12
C MET A 426 8.44 -8.94 -22.32
N GLU A 427 8.38 -9.91 -23.24
CA GLU A 427 9.13 -9.86 -24.51
C GLU A 427 8.74 -8.67 -25.42
N ASN A 428 7.61 -8.03 -25.15
CA ASN A 428 7.07 -6.92 -25.94
C ASN A 428 7.11 -5.58 -25.20
N VAL A 429 7.65 -5.56 -23.99
CA VAL A 429 7.84 -4.34 -23.21
C VAL A 429 9.20 -3.71 -23.56
N GLY A 430 9.30 -2.38 -23.47
CA GLY A 430 10.56 -1.67 -23.69
C GLY A 430 11.66 -2.12 -22.71
N LEU A 431 12.90 -2.22 -23.21
CA LEU A 431 14.01 -2.77 -22.42
C LEU A 431 14.26 -2.01 -21.12
N GLU A 432 14.15 -0.69 -21.13
CA GLU A 432 14.33 0.14 -19.92
C GLU A 432 13.32 -0.22 -18.83
N THR A 433 12.04 -0.35 -19.19
CA THR A 433 10.97 -0.75 -18.26
C THR A 433 11.18 -2.17 -17.75
N LEU A 434 11.49 -3.13 -18.63
CA LEU A 434 11.80 -4.51 -18.26
C LEU A 434 13.03 -4.59 -17.34
N GLY A 435 14.09 -3.86 -17.68
CA GLY A 435 15.33 -3.82 -16.90
C GLY A 435 15.13 -3.21 -15.52
N SER A 436 14.38 -2.12 -15.43
CA SER A 436 14.06 -1.48 -14.15
C SER A 436 13.21 -2.39 -13.25
N TYR A 437 12.21 -3.05 -13.84
CA TYR A 437 11.35 -4.02 -13.17
C TYR A 437 12.16 -5.20 -12.60
N ALA A 438 12.89 -5.91 -13.47
CA ALA A 438 13.59 -7.14 -13.08
C ALA A 438 14.74 -6.84 -12.09
N ALA A 439 15.47 -5.75 -12.28
CA ALA A 439 16.45 -5.28 -11.30
C ALA A 439 15.79 -4.97 -9.94
N GLY A 440 14.60 -4.38 -9.96
CA GLY A 440 13.77 -4.11 -8.79
C GLY A 440 13.42 -5.39 -8.04
N ASP A 441 12.90 -6.41 -8.72
CA ASP A 441 12.51 -7.67 -8.08
C ASP A 441 13.72 -8.35 -7.40
N ALA A 442 14.89 -8.36 -8.06
CA ALA A 442 16.12 -8.86 -7.46
C ALA A 442 16.56 -8.04 -6.23
N ASP A 443 16.67 -6.72 -6.34
CA ASP A 443 17.12 -5.85 -5.23
C ASP A 443 16.18 -5.91 -4.02
N ILE A 444 14.86 -5.80 -4.25
CA ILE A 444 13.82 -5.90 -3.22
C ILE A 444 13.93 -7.25 -2.50
N THR A 445 14.09 -8.35 -3.24
CA THR A 445 14.25 -9.69 -2.67
C THR A 445 15.48 -9.77 -1.76
N ARG A 446 16.62 -9.23 -2.21
CA ARG A 446 17.86 -9.24 -1.40
C ARG A 446 17.66 -8.45 -0.12
N GLN A 447 17.15 -7.23 -0.20
CA GLN A 447 16.92 -6.36 0.96
C GLN A 447 15.92 -6.99 1.94
N LEU A 448 14.83 -7.58 1.43
CA LEU A 448 13.85 -8.29 2.25
C LEU A 448 14.44 -9.45 3.03
N SER A 449 15.44 -10.16 2.49
CA SER A 449 16.04 -11.30 3.19
C SER A 449 16.62 -10.90 4.56
N TYR A 450 17.35 -9.78 4.63
CA TYR A 450 17.90 -9.27 5.90
C TYR A 450 16.80 -8.85 6.86
N VAL A 451 15.78 -8.14 6.37
CA VAL A 451 14.66 -7.71 7.20
C VAL A 451 13.88 -8.90 7.75
N LEU A 452 13.66 -9.92 6.92
CA LEU A 452 12.91 -11.11 7.31
C LEU A 452 13.70 -12.02 8.26
N GLU A 453 15.03 -12.05 8.20
CA GLU A 453 15.87 -12.71 9.20
C GLU A 453 15.65 -12.13 10.60
N GLU A 454 15.69 -10.80 10.72
CA GLU A 454 15.42 -10.12 11.99
C GLU A 454 14.00 -10.39 12.48
N GLU A 455 13.02 -10.40 11.57
CA GLU A 455 11.63 -10.71 11.88
C GLU A 455 11.44 -12.15 12.34
N MET A 456 12.09 -13.13 11.70
CA MET A 456 12.07 -14.52 12.12
C MET A 456 12.59 -14.68 13.56
N VAL A 457 13.70 -14.01 13.89
CA VAL A 457 14.21 -13.98 15.27
C VAL A 457 13.18 -13.35 16.21
N ARG A 458 12.58 -12.22 15.83
CA ARG A 458 11.57 -11.50 16.63
C ARG A 458 10.35 -12.37 16.94
N VAL A 459 9.89 -13.18 15.99
CA VAL A 459 8.72 -14.06 16.17
C VAL A 459 9.07 -15.45 16.71
N GLY A 460 10.35 -15.70 17.05
CA GLY A 460 10.80 -16.96 17.63
C GLY A 460 10.91 -18.11 16.62
N VAL A 461 11.02 -17.82 15.33
CA VAL A 461 11.32 -18.79 14.28
C VAL A 461 12.85 -18.84 14.14
N SER A 462 13.49 -19.86 14.70
CA SER A 462 14.94 -20.06 14.53
C SER A 462 15.25 -20.72 13.19
N GLN A 463 16.33 -20.27 12.52
CA GLN A 463 17.01 -21.10 11.53
C GLN A 463 17.58 -22.33 12.27
N ALA A 464 17.07 -23.52 11.95
CA ALA A 464 17.51 -24.79 12.53
C ALA A 464 18.75 -25.34 11.83
#